data_AF-A0A6S7EX78-F1
#
_entry.id   AF-A0A6S7EX78-F1
#
_cell.length_a   1.000
_cell.length_b   1.000
_cell.length_c   1.000
_cell.angle_alpha   90.00
_cell.angle_beta   90.00
_cell.angle_gamma   90.00
#
_symmetry.space_group_name_H-M   'P 1'
#
loop_
_entity.id
_entity.type
_entity.pdbx_description
1 polymer ?
#
loop_
_entity_poly.entity_id
_entity_poly.type
_entity_poly.pdbx_seq_one_letter_code
_entity_poly.pdbx_strand_id
1 'polypeptide(L)' 'MKSALIRLFSLLATALVVAGCAPGKGGPPHPGAVNPYSSGGFSDAGPNYPDTGP' A
#
# COMPACT_ATOMS: atom_id res chain seq x y z
N MET A 1 39.97 3.75 3.35
CA MET A 1 38.83 4.20 4.19
C MET A 1 37.78 4.99 3.39
N LYS A 2 38.14 6.04 2.64
CA LYS A 2 37.20 6.86 1.85
C LYS A 2 36.30 6.07 0.88
N SER A 3 36.86 5.10 0.16
CA SER A 3 36.09 4.29 -0.82
C SER A 3 35.01 3.42 -0.17
N ALA A 4 35.27 2.86 1.02
CA ALA A 4 34.27 2.09 1.77
C ALA A 4 33.12 2.99 2.28
N LEU A 5 33.46 4.19 2.73
CA LEU A 5 32.47 5.17 3.20
C LEU A 5 31.54 5.64 2.07
N ILE A 6 32.09 5.91 0.88
CA ILE A 6 31.31 6.28 -0.31
C ILE A 6 30.35 5.15 -0.69
N ARG A 7 30.83 3.90 -0.73
CA ARG A 7 29.99 2.73 -1.03
C ARG A 7 28.84 2.57 -0.03
N LEU A 8 29.12 2.77 1.26
CA LEU A 8 28.11 2.71 2.31
C LEU A 8 27.01 3.76 2.09
N PHE A 9 27.39 5.02 1.82
CA PHE A 9 26.42 6.08 1.56
C PHE A 9 25.62 5.85 0.27
N SER A 10 26.25 5.35 -0.79
CA SER A 10 25.55 4.99 -2.03
C SER A 10 24.52 3.89 -1.80
N LEU A 11 24.87 2.85 -1.04
CA LEU A 11 23.94 1.77 -0.70
C LEU A 11 22.76 2.28 0.14
N LEU A 12 23.05 3.12 1.14
CA LEU A 12 22.01 3.71 1.99
C LEU A 12 21.04 4.57 1.19
N ALA A 13 21.56 5.46 0.33
CA ALA A 13 20.75 6.30 -0.54
C ALA A 13 19.85 5.47 -1.47
N THR A 14 20.39 4.39 -2.03
CA THR A 14 19.64 3.50 -2.92
C THR A 14 18.51 2.79 -2.18
N ALA A 15 18.79 2.28 -0.97
CA ALA A 15 17.78 1.62 -0.14
C ALA A 15 16.61 2.56 0.23
N LEU A 16 16.91 3.84 0.55
CA LEU A 16 15.89 4.85 0.85
C LEU A 16 14.98 5.14 -0.35
N VAL A 17 15.55 5.28 -1.55
CA VAL A 17 14.77 5.51 -2.78
C VAL A 17 13.86 4.32 -3.08
N VAL A 18 14.37 3.10 -2.95
CA VAL A 18 13.61 1.86 -3.20
C VAL A 18 12.50 1.66 -2.16
N ALA A 19 12.73 1.99 -0.90
CA ALA A 19 11.73 1.88 0.17
C ALA A 19 10.49 2.77 -0.09
N GLY A 20 10.67 3.93 -0.73
CA GLY A 20 9.57 4.81 -1.12
C GLY A 20 8.72 4.29 -2.29
N CYS A 21 9.19 3.28 -3.02
CA CYS A 21 8.46 2.67 -4.14
C CYS A 21 7.61 1.46 -3.72
N ALA A 22 7.60 1.10 -2.43
CA ALA A 22 6.78 0.02 -1.93
C ALA A 22 5.28 0.34 -2.11
N PRO A 23 4.45 -0.59 -2.59
CA PRO A 23 3.02 -0.37 -2.69
C PRO A 23 2.45 -0.09 -1.30
N GLY A 24 1.89 1.12 -1.13
CA GLY A 24 1.21 1.50 0.09
C GLY A 24 -0.04 0.67 0.33
N LYS A 25 -0.51 0.64 1.58
CA LYS A 25 -1.90 0.27 1.83
C LYS A 25 -2.74 1.36 1.15
N GLY A 26 -3.41 1.01 0.05
CA GLY A 26 -4.30 1.93 -0.66
C GLY A 26 -5.28 2.58 0.32
N GLY A 27 -5.76 3.78 -0.02
CA GLY A 27 -6.79 4.44 0.78
C GLY A 27 -8.06 3.59 0.87
N PRO A 28 -9.00 3.96 1.75
CA PRO A 28 -10.31 3.33 1.76
C PRO A 28 -10.90 3.32 0.34
N PRO A 29 -11.57 2.23 -0.07
CA PRO A 29 -12.42 2.21 -1.25
C PRO A 29 -13.33 3.44 -1.29
N HIS A 30 -13.55 3.97 -2.49
CA HIS A 30 -14.51 5.05 -2.68
C HIS A 30 -15.92 4.61 -2.20
N PRO A 31 -16.78 5.53 -1.73
CA PRO A 31 -18.15 5.18 -1.38
C PRO A 31 -18.84 4.45 -2.55
N GLY A 32 -19.46 3.31 -2.26
CA GLY A 32 -20.11 2.45 -3.26
C GLY A 32 -19.17 1.49 -4.00
N ALA A 33 -17.90 1.37 -3.61
CA ALA A 33 -17.02 0.34 -4.14
C ALA A 33 -17.51 -1.06 -3.75
N VAL A 34 -17.60 -1.97 -4.72
CA VAL A 34 -17.87 -3.40 -4.48
C VAL A 34 -16.76 -4.00 -3.64
N ASN A 35 -17.11 -4.75 -2.60
CA ASN A 35 -16.17 -5.63 -1.91
C ASN A 35 -15.85 -6.83 -2.82
N PRO A 36 -14.63 -6.96 -3.40
CA PRO A 36 -14.31 -8.05 -4.32
C PRO A 36 -14.13 -9.40 -3.61
N TYR A 37 -14.07 -9.39 -2.28
CA TYR A 37 -13.98 -10.60 -1.45
C TYR A 37 -15.35 -11.09 -0.98
N SER A 38 -16.41 -10.34 -1.28
CA SER A 38 -17.77 -10.71 -0.96
C SER A 38 -18.36 -11.61 -2.05
N SER A 39 -19.14 -12.61 -1.62
CA SER A 39 -20.03 -13.39 -2.48
C SER A 39 -21.47 -12.84 -2.56
N GLY A 40 -21.82 -11.85 -1.73
CA GLY A 40 -23.15 -11.24 -1.62
C GLY A 40 -23.32 -9.86 -2.28
N GLY A 41 -22.25 -9.21 -2.75
CA GLY A 41 -22.32 -8.00 -3.59
C GLY A 41 -21.90 -6.70 -2.88
N PHE A 42 -22.40 -5.55 -3.39
CA PHE A 42 -21.99 -4.20 -2.98
C PHE A 42 -22.23 -3.88 -1.50
N SER A 43 -23.21 -4.53 -0.87
CA SER A 43 -23.62 -4.26 0.51
C SER A 43 -22.77 -4.99 1.55
N ASP A 44 -21.98 -5.99 1.14
CA ASP A 44 -21.22 -6.78 2.09
C ASP A 44 -19.95 -6.05 2.54
N ALA A 45 -19.90 -5.73 3.83
CA ALA A 45 -18.73 -5.16 4.47
C ALA A 45 -17.50 -6.09 4.37
N GLY A 46 -16.31 -5.48 4.37
CA GLY A 46 -15.03 -6.18 4.34
C GLY A 46 -13.89 -5.32 4.87
N PRO A 47 -12.65 -5.83 4.93
CA PRO A 47 -11.51 -5.01 5.33
C PRO A 47 -11.38 -3.80 4.39
N ASN A 48 -11.61 -2.62 4.97
CA ASN A 48 -11.73 -1.32 4.29
C ASN A 48 -13.02 -1.08 3.48
N TYR A 49 -13.92 -2.05 3.30
CA TYR A 49 -15.20 -1.82 2.62
C TYR A 49 -16.31 -1.59 3.66
N PRO A 50 -16.84 -0.37 3.82
CA PRO A 50 -17.94 -0.13 4.74
C PRO A 50 -19.21 -0.84 4.25
N ASP A 51 -20.08 -1.22 5.19
CA ASP A 51 -21.44 -1.67 4.86
C ASP A 51 -22.17 -0.50 4.17
N THR A 52 -22.61 -0.72 2.93
CA THR A 52 -23.32 0.30 2.15
C THR A 52 -24.84 0.15 2.20
N GLY A 53 -25.36 -0.88 2.89
CA GLY A 53 -26.79 -1.11 3.06
C GLY A 53 -27.52 -1.55 1.78
N PRO A 54 -28.86 -1.73 1.85
CA PRO A 54 -29.73 -1.85 0.69
C PRO A 54 -30.03 -0.50 0.02
#